data_AF-A0A914P9Q5-F1
#
_entry.id   AF-A0A914P9Q5-F1
#
_cell.length_a   1.000
_cell.length_b   1.000
_cell.length_c   1.000
_cell.angle_alpha   90.00
_cell.angle_beta   90.00
_cell.angle_gamma   90.00
#
_symmetry.space_group_name_H-M   'P 1'
#
loop_
_entity.id
_entity.type
_entity.pdbx_description
1 polymer ?
#
loop_
_entity_poly.entity_id
_entity_poly.type
_entity_poly.pdbx_seq_one_letter_code
_entity_poly.pdbx_strand_id
1 'polypeptide(L)'
;MSETSESTLTPVQTSAKPPTILVYTNDNEKLYQQIYTSLNKLIPECTYSISPISSKSMTSDLWYNEYIACIFIICNSKDLKDEILSKLKLCNKKIKIISAQPIQEFECVTLNMEFDKSEFDTLLLSDAMKTLGFEVKENQKIPELTCGYFICKPDDLTWKMEGLEFGSNIGNSPTLLFLPNATFSSDIFPSPLNLPIKVYRQKNGFPENIGFNTVEYFEILNTKCPGRALLFIPVCETTMNISKSLGNAMPNVDGILVVAETQINGIGRSGNQWLSPKGCALLTFNYNIQLSSNLGSNLTFIQLILAVSICDAIKSLLNLPEFPITIKWPNDIYFGRKYKLGGIMVTSSIFGEILQCTIGAGLNVSNSKPTFCINDLLPSDCEKKLSIEEVLAETMNKFEYYINMFENNGKSAFLRHYYNLWLHSNEEVEIQHSSNNEKEMVIIKGLDEYGYLQVQSKKNGKVFSVHDDGNTFDMMKGLIRPKIR
;
A
#
# COMPACT_ATOMS: atom_id res chain seq x y z
N MET A 1 2.94 -25.55 -46.55
CA MET A 1 4.18 -25.09 -45.88
C MET A 1 4.10 -23.57 -45.87
N SER A 2 3.86 -22.85 -44.79
CA SER A 2 3.73 -23.13 -43.36
C SER A 2 2.86 -21.99 -42.83
N GLU A 3 1.66 -22.30 -42.33
CA GLU A 3 0.81 -21.34 -41.62
C GLU A 3 1.41 -21.13 -40.24
N THR A 4 1.97 -19.96 -40.00
CA THR A 4 2.36 -19.52 -38.65
C THR A 4 1.11 -19.09 -37.91
N SER A 5 0.73 -19.90 -36.93
CA SER A 5 -0.32 -19.61 -35.95
C SER A 5 0.02 -18.36 -35.15
N GLU A 6 -0.74 -17.29 -35.34
CA GLU A 6 -0.80 -16.17 -34.40
C GLU A 6 -1.37 -16.69 -33.08
N SER A 7 -0.53 -16.73 -32.04
CA SER A 7 -0.98 -16.93 -30.67
C SER A 7 -1.73 -15.68 -30.22
N THR A 8 -3.05 -15.75 -30.26
CA THR A 8 -3.92 -14.76 -29.61
C THR A 8 -3.74 -14.87 -28.10
N LEU A 9 -2.74 -14.16 -27.57
CA LEU A 9 -2.65 -13.80 -26.16
C LEU A 9 -3.90 -12.99 -25.83
N THR A 10 -4.79 -13.57 -25.03
CA THR A 10 -5.90 -12.84 -24.42
C THR A 10 -5.33 -11.62 -23.69
N PRO A 11 -5.86 -10.40 -23.89
CA PRO A 11 -5.42 -9.25 -23.13
C PRO A 11 -5.83 -9.52 -21.69
N VAL A 12 -4.86 -9.75 -20.80
CA VAL A 12 -5.09 -9.71 -19.36
C VAL A 12 -5.64 -8.31 -19.09
N GLN A 13 -6.95 -8.22 -18.79
CA GLN A 13 -7.59 -6.98 -18.38
C GLN A 13 -6.92 -6.51 -17.08
N THR A 14 -5.93 -5.64 -17.21
CA THR A 14 -5.25 -5.03 -16.08
C THR A 14 -6.22 -4.08 -15.39
N SER A 15 -6.50 -4.35 -14.12
CA SER A 15 -7.52 -3.68 -13.32
C SER A 15 -6.95 -2.52 -12.50
N ALA A 16 -7.83 -1.64 -12.02
CA ALA A 16 -7.49 -0.52 -11.16
C ALA A 16 -6.83 -0.93 -9.83
N LYS A 17 -7.13 -2.14 -9.36
CA LYS A 17 -6.63 -2.78 -8.14
C LYS A 17 -6.19 -4.19 -8.48
N PRO A 18 -5.27 -4.80 -7.72
CA PRO A 18 -4.93 -6.20 -7.93
C PRO A 18 -6.19 -7.08 -7.78
N PRO A 19 -6.35 -8.12 -8.60
CA PRO A 19 -7.42 -9.08 -8.40
C PRO A 19 -7.34 -9.71 -7.00
N THR A 20 -8.49 -9.92 -6.37
CA THR A 20 -8.60 -10.39 -4.99
C THR A 20 -9.17 -11.80 -4.91
N ILE A 21 -8.52 -12.64 -4.11
CA ILE A 21 -9.04 -13.92 -3.64
C ILE A 21 -9.60 -13.69 -2.24
N LEU A 22 -10.92 -13.88 -2.09
CA LEU A 22 -11.57 -13.82 -0.79
C LEU A 22 -11.58 -15.20 -0.14
N VAL A 23 -11.31 -15.26 1.16
CA VAL A 23 -11.32 -16.50 1.92
C VAL A 23 -12.34 -16.39 3.05
N TYR A 24 -13.37 -17.22 3.01
CA TYR A 24 -14.39 -17.35 4.04
C TYR A 24 -14.12 -18.61 4.87
N THR A 25 -13.91 -18.42 6.17
CA THR A 25 -13.64 -19.50 7.13
C THR A 25 -14.64 -19.52 8.29
N ASN A 26 -15.83 -18.93 8.11
CA ASN A 26 -16.80 -18.70 9.19
C ASN A 26 -16.16 -18.02 10.41
N ASP A 27 -15.40 -16.95 10.15
CA ASP A 27 -14.68 -16.15 11.15
C ASP A 27 -13.60 -16.93 11.95
N ASN A 28 -13.14 -18.09 11.47
CA ASN A 28 -12.02 -18.83 12.05
C ASN A 28 -10.67 -18.28 11.55
N GLU A 29 -10.01 -17.47 12.38
CA GLU A 29 -8.74 -16.80 12.06
C GLU A 29 -7.57 -17.78 11.89
N LYS A 30 -7.49 -18.83 12.72
CA LYS A 30 -6.42 -19.84 12.63
C LYS A 30 -6.47 -20.57 11.29
N LEU A 31 -7.67 -20.96 10.87
CA LEU A 31 -7.90 -21.61 9.58
C LEU A 31 -7.57 -20.66 8.41
N TYR A 32 -7.94 -19.38 8.52
CA TYR A 32 -7.59 -18.38 7.52
C TYR A 32 -6.06 -18.27 7.34
N GLN A 33 -5.29 -18.23 8.44
CA GLN A 33 -3.83 -18.13 8.36
C GLN A 33 -3.18 -19.35 7.71
N GLN A 34 -3.72 -20.56 7.97
CA GLN A 34 -3.27 -21.78 7.30
C GLN A 34 -3.50 -21.70 5.78
N ILE A 35 -4.70 -21.32 5.35
CA ILE A 35 -5.05 -21.18 3.93
C ILE A 35 -4.23 -20.08 3.27
N TYR A 36 -4.10 -18.92 3.92
CA TYR A 36 -3.29 -17.80 3.45
C TYR A 36 -1.83 -18.23 3.20
N THR A 37 -1.25 -18.99 4.13
CA THR A 37 0.11 -19.52 3.98
C THR A 37 0.21 -20.49 2.79
N SER A 38 -0.77 -21.39 2.61
CA SER A 38 -0.78 -22.33 1.50
C SER A 38 -0.98 -21.65 0.14
N LEU A 39 -1.89 -20.69 0.05
CA LEU A 39 -2.13 -19.91 -1.18
C LEU A 39 -0.89 -19.12 -1.59
N ASN A 40 -0.18 -18.49 -0.64
CA ASN A 40 1.06 -17.75 -0.95
C ASN A 40 2.20 -18.63 -1.47
N LYS A 41 2.18 -19.94 -1.21
CA LYS A 41 3.17 -20.90 -1.77
C LYS A 41 2.84 -21.34 -3.20
N LEU A 42 1.59 -21.13 -3.63
CA LEU A 42 1.06 -21.62 -4.91
C LEU A 42 0.87 -20.49 -5.92
N ILE A 43 0.57 -19.28 -5.46
CA ILE A 43 0.24 -18.14 -6.32
C ILE A 43 1.51 -17.36 -6.66
N PRO A 44 1.75 -17.06 -7.96
CA PRO A 44 2.83 -16.18 -8.38
C PRO A 44 2.87 -14.86 -7.59
N GLU A 45 4.06 -14.45 -7.20
CA GLU A 45 4.30 -13.32 -6.29
C GLU A 45 3.59 -12.06 -6.78
N CYS A 46 2.96 -11.34 -5.86
CA CYS A 46 2.27 -10.10 -6.14
C CYS A 46 1.24 -10.18 -7.28
N THR A 47 0.63 -11.33 -7.54
CA THR A 47 -0.38 -11.47 -8.62
C THR A 47 -1.80 -11.23 -8.11
N TYR A 48 -2.11 -11.75 -6.93
CA TYR A 48 -3.42 -11.62 -6.29
C TYR A 48 -3.25 -11.10 -4.87
N SER A 49 -4.18 -10.24 -4.45
CA SER A 49 -4.35 -9.96 -3.02
C SER A 49 -5.20 -11.07 -2.40
N ILE A 50 -4.85 -11.51 -1.19
CA ILE A 50 -5.64 -12.50 -0.44
C ILE A 50 -6.25 -11.77 0.75
N SER A 51 -7.54 -11.94 0.99
CA SER A 51 -8.22 -11.25 2.10
C SER A 51 -9.30 -12.12 2.74
N PRO A 52 -9.46 -12.04 4.07
CA PRO A 52 -10.56 -12.71 4.73
C PRO A 52 -11.87 -11.98 4.42
N ILE A 53 -12.99 -12.72 4.41
CA ILE A 53 -14.32 -12.13 4.41
C ILE A 53 -15.11 -12.66 5.61
N SER A 54 -15.66 -11.73 6.40
CA SER A 54 -16.42 -12.08 7.60
C SER A 54 -17.85 -12.52 7.27
N SER A 55 -18.48 -13.28 8.16
CA SER A 55 -19.88 -13.72 8.00
C SER A 55 -20.83 -12.53 7.84
N LYS A 56 -20.59 -11.46 8.59
CA LYS A 56 -21.35 -10.20 8.51
C LYS A 56 -21.16 -9.49 7.17
N SER A 57 -19.98 -9.58 6.58
CA SER A 57 -19.70 -9.00 5.26
C SER A 57 -20.37 -9.80 4.14
N MET A 58 -20.38 -11.14 4.25
CA MET A 58 -20.99 -12.03 3.26
C MET A 58 -22.51 -11.88 3.14
N THR A 59 -23.22 -11.52 4.21
CA THR A 59 -24.67 -11.27 4.18
C THR A 59 -25.03 -9.91 3.57
N SER A 60 -24.07 -9.00 3.40
CA SER A 60 -24.29 -7.71 2.75
C SER A 60 -24.35 -7.82 1.22
N ASP A 61 -25.03 -6.89 0.54
CA ASP A 61 -25.13 -6.84 -0.93
C ASP A 61 -23.83 -6.40 -1.66
N LEU A 62 -22.77 -6.11 -0.91
CA LEU A 62 -21.73 -5.17 -1.37
C LEU A 62 -20.31 -5.72 -1.25
N TRP A 63 -20.16 -7.00 -0.94
CA TRP A 63 -18.84 -7.62 -0.94
C TRP A 63 -18.35 -7.94 -2.36
N TYR A 64 -19.27 -8.25 -3.29
CA TYR A 64 -18.94 -8.54 -4.69
C TYR A 64 -18.59 -7.28 -5.52
N ASN A 65 -17.51 -7.35 -6.29
CA ASN A 65 -17.08 -6.32 -7.24
C ASN A 65 -16.21 -6.94 -8.36
N GLU A 66 -15.90 -6.14 -9.39
CA GLU A 66 -15.15 -6.58 -10.59
C GLU A 66 -13.72 -7.04 -10.32
N TYR A 67 -13.12 -6.71 -9.17
CA TYR A 67 -11.77 -7.13 -8.82
C TYR A 67 -11.72 -8.49 -8.12
N ILE A 68 -12.85 -9.07 -7.74
CA ILE A 68 -12.86 -10.38 -7.07
C ILE A 68 -12.68 -11.48 -8.12
N ALA A 69 -11.52 -12.15 -8.05
CA ALA A 69 -11.18 -13.24 -8.96
C ALA A 69 -11.77 -14.58 -8.51
N CYS A 70 -11.78 -14.84 -7.19
CA CYS A 70 -12.22 -16.10 -6.60
C CYS A 70 -12.73 -15.90 -5.18
N ILE A 71 -13.59 -16.81 -4.73
CA ILE A 71 -13.89 -17.00 -3.31
C ILE A 71 -13.58 -18.43 -2.92
N PHE A 72 -12.88 -18.58 -1.80
CA PHE A 72 -12.65 -19.84 -1.11
C PHE A 72 -13.60 -19.92 0.07
N ILE A 73 -14.51 -20.88 0.04
CA ILE A 73 -15.47 -21.18 1.12
C ILE A 73 -14.98 -22.43 1.83
N ILE A 74 -14.22 -22.22 2.91
CA ILE A 74 -13.66 -23.32 3.71
C ILE A 74 -14.35 -23.33 5.07
N CYS A 75 -15.57 -23.86 5.11
CA CYS A 75 -16.30 -24.15 6.33
C CYS A 75 -17.19 -25.38 6.13
N ASN A 76 -17.71 -25.94 7.23
CA ASN A 76 -18.70 -27.02 7.12
C ASN A 76 -19.94 -26.50 6.39
N SER A 77 -20.53 -27.30 5.50
CA SER A 77 -21.73 -26.90 4.77
C SER A 77 -22.89 -26.54 5.70
N LYS A 78 -22.94 -27.15 6.89
CA LYS A 78 -23.93 -26.86 7.95
C LYS A 78 -23.77 -25.48 8.58
N ASP A 79 -22.57 -24.91 8.52
CA ASP A 79 -22.26 -23.60 9.11
C ASP A 79 -22.58 -22.45 8.12
N LEU A 80 -22.88 -22.79 6.87
CA LEU A 80 -23.26 -21.80 5.86
C LEU A 80 -24.72 -21.39 6.06
N LYS A 81 -24.95 -20.17 6.55
CA LYS A 81 -26.30 -19.63 6.74
C LYS A 81 -27.04 -19.47 5.41
N ASP A 82 -28.36 -19.70 5.40
CA ASP A 82 -29.22 -19.58 4.20
C ASP A 82 -29.12 -18.21 3.51
N GLU A 83 -28.90 -17.15 4.30
CA GLU A 83 -28.70 -15.79 3.79
C GLU A 83 -27.43 -15.67 2.95
N ILE A 84 -26.32 -16.27 3.40
CA ILE A 84 -25.04 -16.31 2.66
C ILE A 84 -25.22 -17.12 1.37
N LEU A 85 -25.90 -18.27 1.46
CA LEU A 85 -26.20 -19.10 0.29
C LEU A 85 -27.01 -18.32 -0.75
N SER A 86 -28.01 -17.57 -0.31
CA SER A 86 -28.84 -16.72 -1.17
C SER A 86 -28.03 -15.62 -1.87
N LYS A 87 -27.08 -14.97 -1.16
CA LYS A 87 -26.17 -13.98 -1.77
C LYS A 87 -25.20 -14.60 -2.77
N LEU A 88 -24.66 -15.78 -2.46
CA LEU A 88 -23.80 -16.51 -3.39
C LEU A 88 -24.54 -16.85 -4.69
N LYS A 89 -25.83 -17.22 -4.63
CA LYS A 89 -26.63 -17.54 -5.84
C LYS A 89 -26.70 -16.37 -6.80
N LEU A 90 -26.82 -15.15 -6.28
CA LEU A 90 -26.85 -13.92 -7.07
C LEU A 90 -25.52 -13.68 -7.82
N CYS A 91 -24.40 -14.17 -7.28
CA CYS A 91 -23.06 -13.89 -7.79
C CYS A 91 -22.41 -15.08 -8.53
N ASN A 92 -22.98 -16.28 -8.42
CA ASN A 92 -22.38 -17.55 -8.88
C ASN A 92 -21.96 -17.56 -10.36
N LYS A 93 -22.66 -16.83 -11.23
CA LYS A 93 -22.30 -16.74 -12.66
C LYS A 93 -21.10 -15.84 -12.97
N LYS A 94 -20.57 -15.12 -11.98
CA LYS A 94 -19.54 -14.10 -12.19
C LYS A 94 -18.29 -14.28 -11.32
N ILE A 95 -18.30 -15.24 -10.39
CA ILE A 95 -17.18 -15.48 -9.49
C ILE A 95 -16.88 -16.97 -9.45
N LYS A 96 -15.59 -17.31 -9.51
CA LYS A 96 -15.13 -18.67 -9.33
C LYS A 96 -15.20 -19.06 -7.85
N ILE A 97 -15.78 -20.21 -7.54
CA ILE A 97 -15.98 -20.68 -6.16
C ILE A 97 -15.21 -21.98 -5.95
N ILE A 98 -14.35 -21.99 -4.92
CA ILE A 98 -13.76 -23.22 -4.36
C ILE A 98 -14.43 -23.47 -3.02
N SER A 99 -14.93 -24.68 -2.81
CA SER A 99 -15.57 -25.08 -1.55
C SER A 99 -14.90 -26.33 -0.98
N ALA A 100 -14.80 -26.40 0.35
CA ALA A 100 -14.31 -27.61 1.02
C ALA A 100 -15.26 -28.81 0.88
N GLN A 101 -16.57 -28.55 0.75
CA GLN A 101 -17.63 -29.55 0.59
C GLN A 101 -18.57 -29.17 -0.56
N PRO A 102 -19.29 -30.13 -1.17
CA PRO A 102 -20.25 -29.81 -2.23
C PRO A 102 -21.33 -28.87 -1.70
N ILE A 103 -21.53 -27.74 -2.38
CA ILE A 103 -22.66 -26.84 -2.11
C ILE A 103 -23.71 -27.13 -3.16
N GLN A 104 -24.83 -27.73 -2.74
CA GLN A 104 -25.94 -28.04 -3.65
C GLN A 104 -26.41 -26.74 -4.33
N GLU A 105 -26.67 -26.81 -5.65
CA GLU A 105 -27.14 -25.71 -6.52
C GLU A 105 -26.07 -24.76 -7.11
N PHE A 106 -24.77 -25.05 -6.97
CA PHE A 106 -23.69 -24.20 -7.52
C PHE A 106 -22.66 -24.99 -8.33
N GLU A 107 -22.20 -24.41 -9.44
CA GLU A 107 -20.95 -24.83 -10.08
C GLU A 107 -19.77 -24.35 -9.21
N CYS A 108 -19.22 -25.25 -8.39
CA CYS A 108 -18.03 -24.97 -7.59
C CYS A 108 -17.03 -26.12 -7.71
N VAL A 109 -15.75 -25.80 -7.59
CA VAL A 109 -14.72 -26.84 -7.45
C VAL A 109 -14.69 -27.27 -5.99
N THR A 110 -14.89 -28.55 -5.75
CA THR A 110 -14.97 -29.11 -4.39
C THR A 110 -13.66 -29.81 -4.02
N LEU A 111 -13.09 -29.44 -2.86
CA LEU A 111 -11.81 -29.97 -2.39
C LEU A 111 -11.93 -31.28 -1.58
N ASN A 112 -13.14 -31.76 -1.27
CA ASN A 112 -13.42 -32.97 -0.46
C ASN A 112 -12.54 -33.06 0.81
N MET A 113 -12.58 -32.01 1.63
CA MET A 113 -11.64 -31.85 2.76
C MET A 113 -12.23 -32.20 4.13
N GLU A 114 -11.36 -32.67 5.02
CA GLU A 114 -11.60 -32.75 6.46
C GLU A 114 -11.02 -31.50 7.15
N PHE A 115 -11.83 -30.81 7.96
CA PHE A 115 -11.48 -29.52 8.57
C PHE A 115 -10.56 -29.60 9.79
N ASP A 116 -10.24 -30.81 10.27
CA ASP A 116 -9.48 -31.06 11.52
C ASP A 116 -7.97 -31.29 11.29
N LYS A 117 -7.45 -31.20 10.06
CA LYS A 117 -6.02 -31.43 9.78
C LYS A 117 -5.18 -30.18 10.04
N SER A 118 -3.96 -30.41 10.57
CA SER A 118 -3.01 -29.34 10.95
C SER A 118 -2.40 -28.60 9.75
N GLU A 119 -2.35 -29.23 8.59
CA GLU A 119 -1.86 -28.66 7.33
C GLU A 119 -2.87 -28.87 6.21
N PHE A 120 -3.02 -27.83 5.39
CA PHE A 120 -3.88 -27.83 4.22
C PHE A 120 -3.17 -28.55 3.06
N ASP A 121 -3.86 -29.48 2.39
CA ASP A 121 -3.29 -30.20 1.26
C ASP A 121 -3.06 -29.25 0.08
N THR A 122 -1.80 -28.89 -0.14
CA THR A 122 -1.38 -27.96 -1.18
C THR A 122 -1.58 -28.52 -2.59
N LEU A 123 -1.63 -29.84 -2.76
CA LEU A 123 -1.87 -30.48 -4.05
C LEU A 123 -3.34 -30.31 -4.46
N LEU A 124 -4.27 -30.63 -3.56
CA LEU A 124 -5.71 -30.41 -3.78
C LEU A 124 -6.01 -28.95 -4.10
N LEU A 125 -5.37 -28.02 -3.37
CA LEU A 125 -5.50 -26.59 -3.60
C LEU A 125 -4.96 -26.16 -4.97
N SER A 126 -3.78 -26.66 -5.34
CA SER A 126 -3.14 -26.44 -6.65
C SER A 126 -4.06 -26.90 -7.80
N ASP A 127 -4.59 -28.12 -7.71
CA ASP A 127 -5.46 -28.69 -8.75
C ASP A 127 -6.77 -27.92 -8.88
N ALA A 128 -7.38 -27.49 -7.77
CA ALA A 128 -8.58 -26.69 -7.81
C ALA A 128 -8.34 -25.31 -8.45
N MET A 129 -7.22 -24.66 -8.13
CA MET A 129 -6.84 -23.39 -8.72
C MET A 129 -6.57 -23.54 -10.23
N LYS A 130 -5.85 -24.58 -10.66
CA LYS A 130 -5.63 -24.87 -12.08
C LYS A 130 -6.93 -25.15 -12.83
N THR A 131 -7.85 -25.92 -12.23
CA THR A 131 -9.19 -26.20 -12.79
C THR A 131 -9.97 -24.92 -13.06
N LEU A 132 -9.81 -23.93 -12.18
CA LEU A 132 -10.38 -22.61 -12.33
C LEU A 132 -9.57 -21.67 -13.23
N GLY A 133 -8.51 -22.14 -13.88
CA GLY A 133 -7.68 -21.37 -14.80
C GLY A 133 -6.79 -20.32 -14.12
N PHE A 134 -6.48 -20.50 -12.83
CA PHE A 134 -5.45 -19.70 -12.17
C PHE A 134 -4.06 -20.19 -12.58
N GLU A 135 -3.14 -19.26 -12.77
CA GLU A 135 -1.72 -19.57 -12.86
C GLU A 135 -1.23 -20.00 -11.47
N VAL A 136 -0.65 -21.20 -11.39
CA VAL A 136 -0.11 -21.79 -10.17
C VAL A 136 1.36 -22.09 -10.39
N LYS A 137 2.20 -21.65 -9.46
CA LYS A 137 3.63 -21.93 -9.45
C LYS A 137 3.94 -22.82 -8.25
N GLU A 138 4.10 -24.11 -8.52
CA GLU A 138 4.46 -25.08 -7.49
C GLU A 138 5.85 -24.76 -6.92
N ASN A 139 5.98 -24.84 -5.59
CA ASN A 139 7.22 -24.59 -4.84
C ASN A 139 7.79 -23.17 -5.01
N GLN A 140 6.94 -22.16 -5.08
CA GLN A 140 7.41 -20.79 -5.02
C GLN A 140 8.07 -20.50 -3.67
N LYS A 141 9.36 -20.11 -3.72
CA LYS A 141 10.06 -19.61 -2.53
C LYS A 141 9.66 -18.17 -2.31
N ILE A 142 9.04 -17.89 -1.17
CA ILE A 142 8.86 -16.52 -0.67
C ILE A 142 10.26 -15.89 -0.58
N PRO A 143 10.47 -14.66 -1.08
CA PRO A 143 11.74 -13.98 -0.98
C PRO A 143 12.22 -13.92 0.47
N GLU A 144 13.45 -14.38 0.71
CA GLU A 144 14.04 -14.34 2.05
C GLU A 144 14.32 -12.89 2.45
N LEU A 145 14.16 -12.60 3.75
CA LEU A 145 14.50 -11.28 4.29
C LEU A 145 15.98 -10.99 4.03
N THR A 146 16.31 -9.71 3.84
CA THR A 146 17.68 -9.27 3.56
C THR A 146 18.16 -8.25 4.60
N CYS A 147 19.47 -8.09 4.70
CA CYS A 147 20.07 -7.03 5.52
C CYS A 147 19.78 -5.66 4.90
N GLY A 148 19.72 -4.62 5.73
CA GLY A 148 19.61 -3.23 5.30
C GLY A 148 20.96 -2.62 4.95
N TYR A 149 20.92 -1.55 4.15
CA TYR A 149 22.06 -0.74 3.73
C TYR A 149 21.77 0.71 4.13
N PHE A 150 22.59 1.26 5.03
CA PHE A 150 22.43 2.62 5.53
C PHE A 150 23.53 3.53 5.00
N ILE A 151 23.13 4.66 4.42
CA ILE A 151 24.01 5.65 3.81
C ILE A 151 23.48 7.06 4.09
N CYS A 152 24.38 8.02 4.24
CA CYS A 152 24.01 9.40 4.53
C CYS A 152 24.72 10.39 3.61
N LYS A 153 24.09 11.55 3.37
CA LYS A 153 24.68 12.73 2.74
C LYS A 153 24.49 13.94 3.69
N PRO A 154 25.56 14.55 4.25
CA PRO A 154 26.95 14.13 4.19
C PRO A 154 27.22 12.85 5.02
N ASP A 155 28.35 12.18 4.75
CA ASP A 155 28.75 10.93 5.42
C ASP A 155 28.82 11.05 6.95
N ASP A 156 29.18 12.23 7.46
CA ASP A 156 29.35 12.47 8.88
C ASP A 156 28.04 12.63 9.65
N LEU A 157 26.90 12.72 8.95
CA LEU A 157 25.56 12.78 9.55
C LEU A 157 25.29 11.57 10.45
N THR A 158 25.76 10.38 10.06
CA THR A 158 25.63 9.15 10.84
C THR A 158 26.11 9.30 12.29
N TRP A 159 27.26 9.96 12.52
CA TRP A 159 27.86 10.12 13.85
C TRP A 159 27.23 11.26 14.67
N LYS A 160 26.37 12.06 14.04
CA LYS A 160 25.67 13.19 14.66
C LYS A 160 24.24 12.84 15.07
N MET A 161 23.74 11.67 14.67
CA MET A 161 22.38 11.22 15.00
C MET A 161 22.30 10.82 16.46
N GLU A 162 21.48 11.55 17.21
CA GLU A 162 21.18 11.23 18.61
C GLU A 162 20.46 9.87 18.70
N GLY A 163 20.93 8.99 19.57
CA GLY A 163 20.34 7.67 19.80
C GLY A 163 20.77 6.57 18.81
N LEU A 164 21.58 6.89 17.79
CA LEU A 164 22.15 5.86 16.92
C LEU A 164 23.34 5.18 17.60
N GLU A 165 23.19 3.90 17.92
CA GLU A 165 24.25 3.08 18.50
C GLU A 165 24.75 2.01 17.52
N PHE A 166 26.07 1.80 17.46
CA PHE A 166 26.69 0.77 16.64
C PHE A 166 27.00 -0.47 17.48
N GLY A 167 26.66 -1.66 16.96
CA GLY A 167 26.94 -2.94 17.62
C GLY A 167 25.94 -3.35 18.71
N SER A 168 24.94 -2.52 19.01
CA SER A 168 23.80 -2.85 19.87
C SER A 168 22.49 -2.84 19.06
N ASN A 169 21.50 -3.59 19.56
CA ASN A 169 20.16 -3.58 19.01
C ASN A 169 19.39 -2.38 19.55
N ILE A 170 18.79 -1.60 18.65
CA ILE A 170 17.89 -0.49 19.00
C ILE A 170 16.48 -0.73 18.46
N GLY A 171 15.49 -0.04 19.02
CA GLY A 171 14.10 -0.15 18.59
C GLY A 171 13.40 -1.41 19.10
N ASN A 172 12.27 -1.75 18.48
CA ASN A 172 11.34 -2.76 18.99
C ASN A 172 11.19 -3.95 18.03
N SER A 173 10.29 -3.84 17.04
CA SER A 173 9.98 -4.96 16.13
C SER A 173 9.91 -4.48 14.68
N PRO A 174 10.91 -4.83 13.84
CA PRO A 174 12.15 -5.52 14.22
C PRO A 174 13.09 -4.62 15.05
N THR A 175 13.94 -5.21 15.89
CA THR A 175 15.12 -4.49 16.41
C THR A 175 16.09 -4.24 15.27
N LEU A 176 16.88 -3.17 15.37
CA LEU A 176 17.78 -2.70 14.34
C LEU A 176 19.21 -2.78 14.83
N LEU A 177 20.06 -3.53 14.13
CA LEU A 177 21.47 -3.70 14.48
C LEU A 177 22.36 -2.99 13.47
N PHE A 178 22.83 -1.80 13.81
CA PHE A 178 23.72 -1.03 12.95
C PHE A 178 25.17 -1.49 13.13
N LEU A 179 25.78 -1.94 12.03
CA LEU A 179 27.16 -2.40 12.00
C LEU A 179 27.94 -1.70 10.89
N PRO A 180 29.18 -1.25 11.15
CA PRO A 180 30.09 -0.90 10.07
C PRO A 180 30.22 -2.08 9.09
N ASN A 181 30.26 -1.80 7.78
CA ASN A 181 30.36 -2.87 6.77
C ASN A 181 31.54 -3.84 7.02
N ALA A 182 32.67 -3.34 7.54
CA ALA A 182 33.84 -4.15 7.86
C ALA A 182 33.63 -5.17 9.01
N THR A 183 32.59 -4.98 9.83
CA THR A 183 32.28 -5.82 10.99
C THR A 183 31.27 -6.92 10.66
N PHE A 184 30.71 -6.92 9.44
CA PHE A 184 29.68 -7.86 9.04
C PHE A 184 30.29 -9.25 8.77
N SER A 185 29.84 -10.29 9.49
CA SER A 185 30.24 -11.69 9.26
C SER A 185 29.18 -12.45 8.45
N SER A 186 29.55 -13.63 7.96
CA SER A 186 28.64 -14.54 7.24
C SER A 186 27.48 -15.06 8.11
N ASP A 187 27.58 -14.92 9.43
CA ASP A 187 26.66 -15.57 10.38
C ASP A 187 25.54 -14.63 10.85
N ILE A 188 25.53 -13.39 10.34
CA ILE A 188 24.53 -12.37 10.69
C ILE A 188 23.41 -12.41 9.65
N PHE A 189 22.27 -12.95 10.07
CA PHE A 189 21.09 -13.10 9.22
C PHE A 189 19.92 -12.24 9.69
N PRO A 190 19.14 -11.67 8.76
CA PRO A 190 17.91 -10.97 9.08
C PRO A 190 16.81 -11.94 9.50
N SER A 191 15.90 -11.46 10.34
CA SER A 191 14.69 -12.17 10.77
C SER A 191 13.55 -11.17 10.98
N PRO A 192 12.30 -11.62 11.13
CA PRO A 192 11.17 -10.74 11.48
C PRO A 192 11.39 -9.94 12.78
N LEU A 193 12.21 -10.46 13.70
CA LEU A 193 12.47 -9.82 14.99
C LEU A 193 13.71 -8.94 14.99
N ASN A 194 14.64 -9.15 14.06
CA ASN A 194 15.94 -8.48 14.06
C ASN A 194 16.41 -8.20 12.63
N LEU A 195 16.71 -6.93 12.36
CA LEU A 195 17.20 -6.43 11.08
C LEU A 195 18.64 -5.91 11.22
N PRO A 196 19.64 -6.69 10.76
CA PRO A 196 20.99 -6.22 10.60
C PRO A 196 21.10 -5.16 9.49
N ILE A 197 21.85 -4.10 9.76
CA ILE A 197 22.01 -2.94 8.87
C ILE A 197 23.50 -2.67 8.68
N LYS A 198 23.95 -2.73 7.43
CA LYS A 198 25.31 -2.40 7.02
C LYS A 198 25.42 -0.89 6.80
N VAL A 199 26.30 -0.23 7.55
CA VAL A 199 26.54 1.21 7.42
C VAL A 199 27.69 1.46 6.46
N TYR A 200 27.42 2.26 5.42
CA TYR A 200 28.37 2.66 4.38
C TYR A 200 28.71 4.14 4.48
N ARG A 201 29.89 4.48 3.96
CA ARG A 201 30.31 5.86 3.72
C ARG A 201 30.43 6.05 2.22
N GLN A 202 29.85 7.11 1.67
CA GLN A 202 29.90 7.47 0.25
C GLN A 202 31.33 7.46 -0.28
N LYS A 203 32.28 8.02 0.50
CA LYS A 203 33.70 8.07 0.09
C LYS A 203 34.37 6.71 -0.10
N ASN A 204 33.79 5.64 0.47
CA ASN A 204 34.33 4.29 0.39
C ASN A 204 33.66 3.45 -0.72
N GLY A 205 32.76 4.06 -1.51
CA GLY A 205 31.90 3.37 -2.47
C GLY A 205 30.71 2.71 -1.79
N PHE A 206 29.56 2.78 -2.47
CA PHE A 206 28.37 2.02 -2.12
C PHE A 206 28.36 0.72 -2.94
N PRO A 207 27.78 -0.39 -2.44
CA PRO A 207 27.86 -1.64 -3.18
C PRO A 207 27.15 -1.54 -4.52
N GLU A 208 27.85 -1.89 -5.59
CA GLU A 208 27.24 -2.03 -6.91
C GLU A 208 26.22 -3.17 -6.91
N ASN A 209 25.18 -3.06 -7.74
CA ASN A 209 24.19 -4.11 -7.98
C ASN A 209 23.27 -4.48 -6.81
N ILE A 210 23.10 -3.63 -5.79
CA ILE A 210 22.10 -3.90 -4.73
C ILE A 210 20.66 -3.55 -5.12
N GLY A 211 20.42 -3.11 -6.35
CA GLY A 211 19.08 -2.80 -6.86
C GLY A 211 18.57 -1.40 -6.51
N PHE A 212 19.43 -0.52 -5.98
CA PHE A 212 19.12 0.89 -5.74
C PHE A 212 20.27 1.81 -6.14
N ASN A 213 20.03 2.76 -7.05
CA ASN A 213 21.02 3.71 -7.53
C ASN A 213 21.14 4.93 -6.61
N THR A 214 22.00 4.82 -5.59
CA THR A 214 22.21 5.91 -4.63
C THR A 214 22.83 7.15 -5.23
N VAL A 215 23.60 7.02 -6.33
CA VAL A 215 24.20 8.17 -7.02
C VAL A 215 23.09 9.02 -7.62
N GLU A 216 22.22 8.42 -8.43
CA GLU A 216 21.07 9.11 -9.05
C GLU A 216 20.15 9.75 -7.99
N TYR A 217 19.81 8.98 -6.94
CA TYR A 217 19.00 9.49 -5.83
C TYR A 217 19.61 10.74 -5.18
N PHE A 218 20.89 10.69 -4.81
CA PHE A 218 21.55 11.80 -4.10
C PHE A 218 21.95 12.97 -5.02
N GLU A 219 22.05 12.78 -6.33
CA GLU A 219 22.24 13.87 -7.31
C GLU A 219 20.98 14.73 -7.44
N ILE A 220 19.79 14.13 -7.33
CA ILE A 220 18.51 14.82 -7.43
C ILE A 220 18.07 15.40 -6.07
N LEU A 221 18.43 14.75 -4.96
CA LEU A 221 18.02 15.17 -3.63
C LEU A 221 18.69 16.50 -3.20
N ASN A 222 17.86 17.50 -2.91
CA ASN A 222 18.25 18.86 -2.53
C ASN A 222 17.73 19.29 -1.15
N THR A 223 17.10 18.39 -0.41
CA THR A 223 16.52 18.67 0.90
C THR A 223 17.56 19.05 1.96
N LYS A 224 17.10 19.79 2.98
CA LYS A 224 17.86 20.05 4.20
C LYS A 224 17.72 18.92 5.22
N CYS A 225 16.54 18.31 5.32
CA CYS A 225 16.28 17.24 6.28
C CYS A 225 15.88 15.89 5.64
N PRO A 226 14.67 15.69 5.08
CA PRO A 226 14.19 14.36 4.74
C PRO A 226 14.96 13.73 3.57
N GLY A 227 15.26 12.44 3.67
CA GLY A 227 15.90 11.66 2.63
C GLY A 227 17.43 11.73 2.60
N ARG A 228 18.05 12.59 3.42
CA ARG A 228 19.52 12.71 3.48
C ARG A 228 20.20 11.52 4.13
N ALA A 229 19.48 10.82 4.99
CA ALA A 229 19.83 9.51 5.50
C ALA A 229 18.89 8.49 4.88
N LEU A 230 19.45 7.50 4.20
CA LEU A 230 18.73 6.49 3.44
C LEU A 230 19.04 5.11 4.03
N LEU A 231 17.99 4.40 4.43
CA LEU A 231 18.03 2.99 4.79
C LEU A 231 17.32 2.19 3.70
N PHE A 232 18.09 1.55 2.82
CA PHE A 232 17.56 0.70 1.77
C PHE A 232 17.60 -0.79 2.18
N ILE A 233 16.49 -1.52 2.01
CA ILE A 233 16.40 -2.95 2.28
C ILE A 233 15.81 -3.67 1.05
N PRO A 234 16.56 -4.54 0.35
CA PRO A 234 16.03 -5.23 -0.83
C PRO A 234 14.71 -5.98 -0.55
N VAL A 235 14.68 -6.79 0.50
CA VAL A 235 13.50 -7.55 0.93
C VAL A 235 13.30 -7.38 2.43
N CYS A 236 12.12 -6.88 2.81
CA CYS A 236 11.70 -6.72 4.19
C CYS A 236 10.23 -7.14 4.39
N GLU A 237 9.76 -7.22 5.64
CA GLU A 237 8.33 -7.42 5.89
C GLU A 237 7.52 -6.17 5.50
N THR A 238 7.86 -5.02 6.07
CA THR A 238 7.24 -3.73 5.77
C THR A 238 8.12 -2.58 6.24
N THR A 239 8.25 -1.55 5.41
CA THR A 239 9.00 -0.32 5.72
C THR A 239 8.38 0.45 6.88
N MET A 240 7.06 0.32 7.08
CA MET A 240 6.33 0.98 8.18
C MET A 240 6.78 0.53 9.57
N ASN A 241 7.01 -0.77 9.78
CA ASN A 241 7.45 -1.28 11.08
C ASN A 241 8.91 -0.91 11.35
N ILE A 242 9.76 -0.97 10.32
CA ILE A 242 11.16 -0.54 10.41
C ILE A 242 11.23 0.94 10.80
N SER A 243 10.45 1.81 10.13
CA SER A 243 10.43 3.24 10.46
C SER A 243 9.86 3.51 11.85
N LYS A 244 8.82 2.80 12.30
CA LYS A 244 8.33 2.91 13.69
C LYS A 244 9.40 2.48 14.69
N SER A 245 10.15 1.43 14.39
CA SER A 245 11.26 0.97 15.23
C SER A 245 12.35 2.04 15.35
N LEU A 246 12.74 2.67 14.23
CA LEU A 246 13.64 3.83 14.21
C LEU A 246 13.09 4.99 15.03
N GLY A 247 11.82 5.36 14.85
CA GLY A 247 11.20 6.51 15.53
C GLY A 247 11.12 6.33 17.04
N ASN A 248 10.88 5.11 17.51
CA ASN A 248 10.88 4.78 18.94
C ASN A 248 12.30 4.79 19.53
N ALA A 249 13.29 4.30 18.78
CA ALA A 249 14.68 4.25 19.23
C ALA A 249 15.35 5.64 19.25
N MET A 250 15.01 6.47 18.27
CA MET A 250 15.65 7.75 18.00
C MET A 250 14.57 8.85 17.84
N PRO A 251 13.83 9.19 18.92
CA PRO A 251 12.66 10.06 18.83
C PRO A 251 12.96 11.47 18.33
N ASN A 252 14.18 11.96 18.53
CA ASN A 252 14.62 13.29 18.10
C ASN A 252 15.20 13.32 16.68
N VAL A 253 15.32 12.17 16.01
CA VAL A 253 15.86 12.07 14.66
C VAL A 253 14.73 11.81 13.68
N ASP A 254 14.57 12.71 12.72
CA ASP A 254 13.60 12.58 11.65
C ASP A 254 14.27 12.60 10.27
N GLY A 255 13.46 12.38 9.23
CA GLY A 255 13.92 12.44 7.85
C GLY A 255 14.74 11.23 7.37
N ILE A 256 14.96 10.19 8.18
CA ILE A 256 15.53 8.93 7.69
C ILE A 256 14.53 8.27 6.75
N LEU A 257 14.89 8.17 5.47
CA LEU A 257 14.08 7.52 4.45
C LEU A 257 14.38 6.02 4.43
N VAL A 258 13.39 5.22 4.82
CA VAL A 258 13.40 3.77 4.71
C VAL A 258 12.79 3.39 3.37
N VAL A 259 13.55 2.67 2.54
CA VAL A 259 13.15 2.23 1.22
C VAL A 259 13.26 0.72 1.13
N ALA A 260 12.29 0.07 0.48
CA ALA A 260 12.41 -1.34 0.13
C ALA A 260 12.20 -1.58 -1.37
N GLU A 261 12.89 -2.58 -1.92
CA GLU A 261 12.59 -3.06 -3.28
C GLU A 261 11.34 -3.96 -3.27
N THR A 262 11.20 -4.80 -2.23
CA THR A 262 10.06 -5.69 -2.03
C THR A 262 9.65 -5.75 -0.57
N GLN A 263 8.33 -5.72 -0.32
CA GLN A 263 7.72 -6.00 0.98
C GLN A 263 6.92 -7.30 0.90
N ILE A 264 7.25 -8.28 1.74
CA ILE A 264 6.51 -9.55 1.79
C ILE A 264 5.19 -9.42 2.59
N ASN A 265 5.09 -8.43 3.47
CA ASN A 265 3.92 -8.15 4.32
C ASN A 265 3.52 -6.65 4.22
N GLY A 266 3.45 -6.11 3.00
CA GLY A 266 3.05 -4.72 2.75
C GLY A 266 1.66 -4.39 3.31
N ILE A 267 1.56 -3.27 4.03
CA ILE A 267 0.34 -2.88 4.77
C ILE A 267 -0.26 -1.61 4.16
N GLY A 268 -1.55 -1.66 3.85
CA GLY A 268 -2.39 -0.51 3.51
C GLY A 268 -3.37 -0.15 4.63
N ARG A 269 -4.18 0.89 4.41
CA ARG A 269 -5.18 1.35 5.39
C ARG A 269 -6.17 0.23 5.77
N SER A 270 -6.59 0.26 7.03
CA SER A 270 -7.61 -0.64 7.58
C SER A 270 -7.29 -2.13 7.38
N GLY A 271 -6.01 -2.49 7.43
CA GLY A 271 -5.52 -3.87 7.32
C GLY A 271 -5.50 -4.44 5.91
N ASN A 272 -5.72 -3.63 4.87
CA ASN A 272 -5.62 -4.09 3.49
C ASN A 272 -4.16 -4.45 3.15
N GLN A 273 -3.94 -5.44 2.28
CA GLN A 273 -2.61 -5.77 1.79
C GLN A 273 -2.17 -4.80 0.69
N TRP A 274 -0.91 -4.37 0.72
CA TRP A 274 -0.25 -3.66 -0.37
C TRP A 274 0.72 -4.61 -1.08
N LEU A 275 0.35 -5.07 -2.28
CA LEU A 275 1.23 -5.88 -3.12
C LEU A 275 2.41 -5.03 -3.59
N SER A 276 3.62 -5.59 -3.49
CA SER A 276 4.87 -4.85 -3.66
C SER A 276 5.78 -5.52 -4.69
N PRO A 277 5.35 -5.70 -5.96
CA PRO A 277 6.22 -6.22 -7.01
C PRO A 277 7.41 -5.29 -7.25
N LYS A 278 8.53 -5.86 -7.70
CA LYS A 278 9.70 -5.08 -8.11
C LYS A 278 9.31 -4.02 -9.14
N GLY A 279 9.72 -2.78 -8.92
CA GLY A 279 9.30 -1.61 -9.70
C GLY A 279 8.36 -0.66 -8.95
N CYS A 280 7.89 -1.04 -7.75
CA CYS A 280 7.23 -0.13 -6.82
C CYS A 280 8.24 0.77 -6.10
N ALA A 281 7.94 2.06 -6.00
CA ALA A 281 8.59 2.94 -5.03
C ALA A 281 7.89 2.76 -3.66
N LEU A 282 8.59 2.12 -2.73
CA LEU A 282 8.09 1.82 -1.37
C LEU A 282 8.92 2.63 -0.38
N LEU A 283 8.33 3.68 0.19
CA LEU A 283 9.01 4.56 1.12
C LEU A 283 8.27 4.66 2.45
N THR A 284 9.02 4.81 3.54
CA THR A 284 8.53 5.31 4.81
C THR A 284 9.59 6.19 5.47
N PHE A 285 9.20 7.26 6.14
CA PHE A 285 10.09 8.06 6.97
C PHE A 285 9.34 8.60 8.20
N ASN A 286 10.09 8.92 9.25
CA ASN A 286 9.54 9.69 10.37
C ASN A 286 9.74 11.18 10.12
N TYR A 287 8.76 11.99 10.49
CA TYR A 287 8.84 13.45 10.44
C TYR A 287 8.31 14.05 11.74
N ASN A 288 9.10 14.90 12.38
CA ASN A 288 8.75 15.51 13.65
C ASN A 288 8.10 16.88 13.43
N ILE A 289 6.91 17.08 14.00
CA ILE A 289 6.13 18.30 13.87
C ILE A 289 5.91 18.88 15.27
N GLN A 290 6.17 20.17 15.46
CA GLN A 290 5.88 20.82 16.73
C GLN A 290 4.35 20.97 16.90
N LEU A 291 3.80 20.60 18.06
CA LEU A 291 2.36 20.74 18.34
C LEU A 291 1.87 22.18 18.19
N SER A 292 2.74 23.14 18.50
CA SER A 292 2.49 24.58 18.39
C SER A 292 2.56 25.11 16.96
N SER A 293 3.00 24.32 15.97
CA SER A 293 3.12 24.75 14.57
C SER A 293 1.76 24.80 13.86
N ASN A 294 1.74 25.42 12.68
CA ASN A 294 0.54 25.45 11.86
C ASN A 294 0.13 24.04 11.45
N LEU A 295 1.11 23.18 11.13
CA LEU A 295 0.83 21.79 10.78
C LEU A 295 0.48 20.93 12.00
N GLY A 296 1.04 21.22 13.18
CA GLY A 296 0.69 20.53 14.43
C GLY A 296 -0.80 20.63 14.77
N SER A 297 -1.42 21.78 14.51
CA SER A 297 -2.86 21.99 14.66
C SER A 297 -3.72 21.42 13.51
N ASN A 298 -3.09 20.96 12.42
CA ASN A 298 -3.75 20.51 11.20
C ASN A 298 -3.15 19.18 10.71
N LEU A 299 -2.89 18.25 11.63
CA LEU A 299 -2.09 17.05 11.38
C LEU A 299 -2.57 16.20 10.19
N THR A 300 -3.88 16.13 9.96
CA THR A 300 -4.50 15.42 8.82
C THR A 300 -3.95 15.86 7.46
N PHE A 301 -3.43 17.09 7.34
CA PHE A 301 -2.87 17.61 6.10
C PHE A 301 -1.52 16.97 5.74
N ILE A 302 -0.80 16.35 6.67
CA ILE A 302 0.50 15.70 6.37
C ILE A 302 0.38 14.66 5.26
N GLN A 303 -0.70 13.87 5.25
CA GLN A 303 -0.95 12.87 4.23
C GLN A 303 -1.26 13.52 2.87
N LEU A 304 -1.95 14.67 2.87
CA LEU A 304 -2.30 15.41 1.67
C LEU A 304 -1.05 16.08 1.10
N ILE A 305 -0.18 16.60 1.95
CA ILE A 305 1.12 17.19 1.57
C ILE A 305 1.95 16.16 0.83
N LEU A 306 2.08 14.93 1.37
CA LEU A 306 2.80 13.87 0.66
C LEU A 306 2.12 13.51 -0.67
N ALA A 307 0.78 13.48 -0.74
CA ALA A 307 0.05 13.19 -1.98
C ALA A 307 0.34 14.23 -3.07
N VAL A 308 0.30 15.51 -2.73
CA VAL A 308 0.67 16.60 -3.66
C VAL A 308 2.14 16.49 -4.05
N SER A 309 3.02 16.18 -3.10
CA SER A 309 4.47 16.06 -3.34
C SER A 309 4.79 14.97 -4.36
N ILE A 310 4.15 13.80 -4.26
CA ILE A 310 4.31 12.70 -5.22
C ILE A 310 3.82 13.13 -6.61
N CYS A 311 2.62 13.70 -6.69
CA CYS A 311 2.05 14.13 -7.96
C CYS A 311 2.89 15.23 -8.66
N ASP A 312 3.34 16.22 -7.90
CA ASP A 312 4.18 17.30 -8.41
C ASP A 312 5.57 16.80 -8.83
N ALA A 313 6.15 15.87 -8.06
CA ALA A 313 7.42 15.24 -8.42
C ALA A 313 7.34 14.50 -9.76
N ILE A 314 6.30 13.71 -9.99
CA ILE A 314 6.10 12.97 -11.24
C ILE A 314 5.93 13.94 -12.42
N LYS A 315 5.10 14.98 -12.26
CA LYS A 315 4.89 16.00 -13.31
C LYS A 315 6.19 16.74 -13.64
N SER A 316 6.96 17.11 -12.61
CA SER A 316 8.27 17.78 -12.71
C SER A 316 9.28 16.91 -13.47
N LEU A 317 9.48 15.66 -13.04
CA LEU A 317 10.45 14.74 -13.65
C LEU A 317 10.16 14.41 -15.11
N LEU A 318 8.89 14.38 -15.49
CA LEU A 318 8.43 14.14 -16.86
C LEU A 318 8.42 15.41 -17.71
N ASN A 319 8.52 16.61 -17.13
CA ASN A 319 8.22 17.89 -17.78
C ASN A 319 6.82 17.90 -18.43
N LEU A 320 5.85 17.25 -17.79
CA LEU A 320 4.46 17.14 -18.26
C LEU A 320 3.49 17.68 -17.21
N PRO A 321 3.23 19.00 -17.17
CA PRO A 321 2.33 19.60 -16.17
C PRO A 321 0.88 19.08 -16.27
N GLU A 322 0.46 18.71 -17.47
CA GLU A 322 -0.88 18.17 -17.77
C GLU A 322 -0.96 16.64 -17.65
N PHE A 323 0.10 15.96 -17.16
CA PHE A 323 0.03 14.52 -16.90
C PHE A 323 -1.12 14.24 -15.93
N PRO A 324 -2.08 13.35 -16.27
CA PRO A 324 -3.37 13.27 -15.58
C PRO A 324 -3.29 12.45 -14.29
N ILE A 325 -2.28 12.71 -13.47
CA ILE A 325 -2.17 12.19 -12.12
C ILE A 325 -3.02 13.03 -11.17
N THR A 326 -3.84 12.35 -10.37
CA THR A 326 -4.85 12.95 -9.50
C THR A 326 -4.82 12.30 -8.12
N ILE A 327 -5.43 12.98 -7.15
CA ILE A 327 -5.56 12.52 -5.78
C ILE A 327 -7.02 12.17 -5.53
N LYS A 328 -7.25 10.91 -5.17
CA LYS A 328 -8.54 10.43 -4.66
C LYS A 328 -8.46 10.42 -3.14
N TRP A 329 -9.27 11.25 -2.50
CA TRP A 329 -9.33 11.35 -1.05
C TRP A 329 -9.72 10.00 -0.43
N PRO A 330 -9.14 9.61 0.73
CA PRO A 330 -8.21 10.40 1.54
C PRO A 330 -6.73 10.27 1.18
N ASN A 331 -6.31 9.24 0.44
CA ASN A 331 -4.91 8.82 0.45
C ASN A 331 -4.44 8.09 -0.82
N ASP A 332 -5.23 8.04 -1.89
CA ASP A 332 -4.89 7.27 -3.08
C ASP A 332 -4.44 8.18 -4.22
N ILE A 333 -3.41 7.74 -4.94
CA ILE A 333 -2.92 8.40 -6.16
C ILE A 333 -3.47 7.65 -7.38
N TYR A 334 -4.04 8.37 -8.33
CA TYR A 334 -4.70 7.81 -9.51
C TYR A 334 -4.18 8.43 -10.81
N PHE A 335 -4.22 7.66 -11.89
CA PHE A 335 -4.18 8.19 -13.26
C PHE A 335 -5.61 8.30 -13.81
N GLY A 336 -6.00 9.53 -14.15
CA GLY A 336 -7.38 9.90 -14.43
C GLY A 336 -8.29 9.41 -13.30
N ARG A 337 -9.35 8.69 -13.67
CA ARG A 337 -10.31 8.10 -12.73
C ARG A 337 -10.19 6.58 -12.60
N LYS A 338 -9.31 5.97 -13.40
CA LYS A 338 -9.38 4.52 -13.64
C LYS A 338 -8.29 3.75 -12.93
N TYR A 339 -7.05 4.21 -12.95
CA TYR A 339 -5.93 3.39 -12.50
C TYR A 339 -5.39 3.91 -11.19
N LYS A 340 -5.48 3.11 -10.11
CA LYS A 340 -4.79 3.42 -8.87
C LYS A 340 -3.31 3.15 -9.05
N LEU A 341 -2.50 4.18 -8.84
CA LEU A 341 -1.05 4.11 -8.94
C LEU A 341 -0.39 3.99 -7.58
N GLY A 342 -0.99 4.57 -6.53
CA GLY A 342 -0.34 4.67 -5.24
C GLY A 342 -1.31 4.76 -4.07
N GLY A 343 -0.76 4.58 -2.87
CA GLY A 343 -1.46 4.76 -1.61
C GLY A 343 -0.52 5.29 -0.54
N ILE A 344 -1.04 6.21 0.28
CA ILE A 344 -0.32 6.82 1.41
C ILE A 344 -0.91 6.32 2.72
N MET A 345 -0.07 6.18 3.73
CA MET A 345 -0.45 5.84 5.09
C MET A 345 0.36 6.65 6.08
N VAL A 346 -0.32 7.19 7.10
CA VAL A 346 0.33 7.94 8.16
C VAL A 346 -0.12 7.39 9.50
N THR A 347 0.83 7.21 10.41
CA THR A 347 0.55 6.97 11.83
C THR A 347 1.34 7.98 12.65
N SER A 348 0.78 8.49 13.74
CA SER A 348 1.44 9.48 14.57
C SER A 348 1.50 9.05 16.04
N SER A 349 2.54 9.49 16.73
CA SER A 349 2.72 9.39 18.17
C SER A 349 3.12 10.75 18.74
N ILE A 350 2.72 11.03 19.98
CA ILE A 350 3.05 12.27 20.67
C ILE A 350 4.17 12.00 21.67
N PHE A 351 5.26 12.77 21.58
CA PHE A 351 6.39 12.76 22.51
C PHE A 351 6.62 14.17 23.04
N GLY A 352 6.07 14.47 24.21
CA GLY A 352 6.11 15.83 24.77
C GLY A 352 5.38 16.83 23.85
N GLU A 353 6.11 17.82 23.34
CA GLU A 353 5.57 18.83 22.41
C GLU A 353 5.68 18.44 20.92
N ILE A 354 6.20 17.24 20.63
CA ILE A 354 6.47 16.78 19.27
C ILE A 354 5.43 15.73 18.85
N LEU A 355 4.82 15.95 17.68
CA LEU A 355 4.11 14.95 16.90
C LEU A 355 5.08 14.24 15.97
N GLN A 356 5.47 13.02 16.32
CA GLN A 356 6.25 12.17 15.43
C GLN A 356 5.30 11.44 14.48
N CYS A 357 5.41 11.72 13.19
CA CYS A 357 4.62 11.08 12.15
C CYS A 357 5.45 10.06 11.40
N THR A 358 5.07 8.78 11.44
CA THR A 358 5.56 7.77 10.50
C THR A 358 4.71 7.84 9.23
N ILE A 359 5.31 8.31 8.15
CA ILE A 359 4.65 8.61 6.88
C ILE A 359 5.18 7.62 5.84
N GLY A 360 4.30 6.77 5.31
CA GLY A 360 4.62 5.77 4.30
C GLY A 360 3.81 5.94 3.02
N ALA A 361 4.41 5.57 1.90
CA ALA A 361 3.73 5.49 0.62
C ALA A 361 4.25 4.32 -0.22
N GLY A 362 3.32 3.69 -0.93
CA GLY A 362 3.63 2.77 -2.02
C GLY A 362 3.12 3.34 -3.33
N LEU A 363 3.96 3.30 -4.37
CA LEU A 363 3.64 3.83 -5.69
C LEU A 363 4.15 2.90 -6.79
N ASN A 364 3.30 2.61 -7.78
CA ASN A 364 3.65 1.81 -8.93
C ASN A 364 4.38 2.67 -9.98
N VAL A 365 5.69 2.52 -10.09
CA VAL A 365 6.53 3.34 -11.01
C VAL A 365 6.84 2.57 -12.28
N SER A 366 7.41 1.36 -12.15
CA SER A 366 7.90 0.54 -13.26
C SER A 366 7.44 -0.92 -13.22
N ASN A 367 6.43 -1.25 -12.41
CA ASN A 367 5.82 -2.58 -12.27
C ASN A 367 4.51 -2.72 -13.08
N SER A 368 4.58 -3.21 -14.31
CA SER A 368 3.39 -3.33 -15.19
C SER A 368 2.38 -4.42 -14.80
N LYS A 369 2.60 -5.13 -13.69
CA LYS A 369 1.71 -6.16 -13.14
C LYS A 369 1.74 -6.10 -11.60
N PRO A 370 0.66 -6.52 -10.91
CA PRO A 370 -0.61 -7.03 -11.45
C PRO A 370 -1.58 -5.93 -11.89
N THR A 371 -1.23 -4.67 -11.66
CA THR A 371 -1.98 -3.48 -12.10
C THR A 371 -1.15 -2.68 -13.10
N PHE A 372 -1.47 -1.40 -13.31
CA PHE A 372 -0.63 -0.47 -14.07
C PHE A 372 0.40 0.24 -13.18
N CYS A 373 1.50 0.66 -13.81
CA CYS A 373 2.44 1.61 -13.25
C CYS A 373 2.50 2.91 -14.07
N ILE A 374 3.18 3.93 -13.53
CA ILE A 374 3.33 5.23 -14.20
C ILE A 374 3.97 5.07 -15.58
N ASN A 375 5.02 4.25 -15.68
CA ASN A 375 5.76 4.06 -16.93
C ASN A 375 4.94 3.40 -18.05
N ASP A 376 3.86 2.68 -17.72
CA ASP A 376 2.92 2.11 -18.71
C ASP A 376 1.99 3.18 -19.30
N LEU A 377 1.78 4.28 -18.59
CA LEU A 377 0.78 5.30 -18.88
C LEU A 377 1.39 6.58 -19.48
N LEU A 378 2.70 6.56 -19.74
CA LEU A 378 3.39 7.65 -20.40
C LEU A 378 2.94 7.73 -21.88
N PRO A 379 2.88 8.95 -22.45
CA PRO A 379 2.68 9.13 -23.89
C PRO A 379 3.66 8.29 -24.71
N SER A 380 3.24 7.81 -25.88
CA SER A 380 4.05 6.92 -26.73
C SER A 380 5.35 7.58 -27.25
N ASP A 381 5.36 8.91 -27.33
CA ASP A 381 6.49 9.76 -27.69
C ASP A 381 7.37 10.17 -26.49
N CYS A 382 7.00 9.77 -25.27
CA CYS A 382 7.82 10.00 -24.09
C CYS A 382 8.99 9.01 -24.04
N GLU A 383 10.18 9.46 -24.44
CA GLU A 383 11.41 8.66 -24.41
C GLU A 383 11.91 8.39 -22.98
N LYS A 384 11.60 9.30 -22.05
CA LYS A 384 12.02 9.17 -20.64
C LYS A 384 11.11 8.19 -19.90
N LYS A 385 11.70 7.19 -19.26
CA LYS A 385 11.06 6.39 -18.20
C LYS A 385 11.54 6.89 -16.85
N LEU A 386 10.66 6.90 -15.86
CA LEU A 386 11.01 7.28 -14.49
C LEU A 386 11.70 6.12 -13.78
N SER A 387 12.80 6.39 -13.10
CA SER A 387 13.38 5.46 -12.12
C SER A 387 12.70 5.62 -10.75
N ILE A 388 12.88 4.64 -9.86
CA ILE A 388 12.34 4.71 -8.50
C ILE A 388 13.08 5.83 -7.74
N GLU A 389 14.38 5.89 -7.91
CA GLU A 389 15.32 6.81 -7.27
C GLU A 389 14.99 8.27 -7.60
N GLU A 390 14.74 8.57 -8.89
CA GLU A 390 14.27 9.89 -9.33
C GLU A 390 12.98 10.29 -8.59
N VAL A 391 12.00 9.40 -8.57
CA VAL A 391 10.68 9.66 -7.96
C VAL A 391 10.81 9.86 -6.46
N LEU A 392 11.61 9.04 -5.77
CA LEU A 392 11.82 9.17 -4.33
C LEU A 392 12.53 10.48 -3.97
N ALA A 393 13.63 10.80 -4.65
CA ALA A 393 14.41 12.00 -4.38
C ALA A 393 13.59 13.28 -4.62
N GLU A 394 12.91 13.36 -5.76
CA GLU A 394 12.10 14.52 -6.09
C GLU A 394 10.86 14.61 -5.19
N THR A 395 10.26 13.48 -4.79
CA THR A 395 9.18 13.49 -3.79
C THR A 395 9.63 14.10 -2.46
N MET A 396 10.85 13.79 -1.99
CA MET A 396 11.39 14.40 -0.77
C MET A 396 11.64 15.90 -0.94
N ASN A 397 12.15 16.33 -2.11
CA ASN A 397 12.31 17.76 -2.43
C ASN A 397 10.96 18.50 -2.37
N LYS A 398 9.93 17.96 -3.01
CA LYS A 398 8.58 18.53 -3.01
C LYS A 398 7.96 18.50 -1.62
N PHE A 399 8.17 17.43 -0.86
CA PHE A 399 7.67 17.31 0.50
C PHE A 399 8.23 18.42 1.39
N GLU A 400 9.55 18.63 1.42
CA GLU A 400 10.15 19.72 2.19
C GLU A 400 9.63 21.10 1.72
N TYR A 401 9.47 21.31 0.41
CA TYR A 401 8.89 22.53 -0.14
C TYR A 401 7.46 22.79 0.37
N TYR A 402 6.56 21.80 0.29
CA TYR A 402 5.16 21.96 0.68
C TYR A 402 4.97 22.03 2.19
N ILE A 403 5.82 21.36 2.98
CA ILE A 403 5.85 21.55 4.44
C ILE A 403 6.20 23.00 4.78
N ASN A 404 7.28 23.54 4.19
CA ASN A 404 7.69 24.92 4.41
C ASN A 404 6.62 25.92 3.95
N MET A 405 5.95 25.67 2.83
CA MET A 405 4.82 26.48 2.39
C MET A 405 3.67 26.44 3.40
N PHE A 406 3.30 25.25 3.88
CA PHE A 406 2.21 25.10 4.84
C PHE A 406 2.51 25.83 6.14
N GLU A 407 3.73 25.68 6.67
CA GLU A 407 4.15 26.33 7.92
C GLU A 407 4.24 27.85 7.78
N ASN A 408 4.76 28.37 6.65
CA ASN A 408 4.98 29.81 6.48
C ASN A 408 3.77 30.58 5.93
N ASN A 409 2.95 29.94 5.09
CA ASN A 409 1.85 30.60 4.37
C ASN A 409 0.47 30.05 4.75
N GLY A 410 0.43 29.01 5.59
CA GLY A 410 -0.80 28.41 6.10
C GLY A 410 -1.51 27.48 5.10
N LYS A 411 -2.57 26.84 5.60
CA LYS A 411 -3.31 25.81 4.88
C LYS A 411 -3.90 26.26 3.54
N SER A 412 -4.35 27.51 3.43
CA SER A 412 -4.98 28.03 2.21
C SER A 412 -4.03 28.08 1.02
N ALA A 413 -2.75 28.39 1.26
CA ALA A 413 -1.73 28.38 0.22
C ALA A 413 -1.51 26.97 -0.34
N PHE A 414 -1.41 25.98 0.55
CA PHE A 414 -1.27 24.58 0.18
C PHE A 414 -2.51 24.03 -0.55
N LEU A 415 -3.71 24.32 -0.06
CA LEU A 415 -4.96 23.78 -0.61
C LEU A 415 -5.17 24.08 -2.09
N ARG A 416 -4.62 25.19 -2.60
CA ARG A 416 -4.66 25.50 -4.04
C ARG A 416 -3.99 24.40 -4.87
N HIS A 417 -2.84 23.90 -4.42
CA HIS A 417 -2.12 22.82 -5.11
C HIS A 417 -2.86 21.50 -4.98
N TYR A 418 -3.44 21.24 -3.82
CA TYR A 418 -4.24 20.04 -3.58
C TYR A 418 -5.48 19.99 -4.49
N TYR A 419 -6.25 21.08 -4.57
CA TYR A 419 -7.46 21.14 -5.40
C TYR A 419 -7.18 21.10 -6.90
N ASN A 420 -5.99 21.52 -7.36
CA ASN A 420 -5.58 21.34 -8.76
C ASN A 420 -5.41 19.86 -9.13
N LEU A 421 -5.16 18.98 -8.16
CA LEU A 421 -4.99 17.54 -8.35
C LEU A 421 -6.23 16.74 -7.90
N TRP A 422 -7.27 17.43 -7.42
CA TRP A 422 -8.43 16.81 -6.79
C TRP A 422 -9.34 16.10 -7.79
N LEU A 423 -9.68 14.84 -7.48
CA LEU A 423 -10.51 14.03 -8.37
C LEU A 423 -12.00 14.37 -8.28
N HIS A 424 -12.49 14.92 -7.16
CA HIS A 424 -13.91 14.85 -6.78
C HIS A 424 -14.75 16.10 -7.04
N SER A 425 -14.36 16.94 -8.01
CA SER A 425 -15.09 18.19 -8.28
C SER A 425 -16.54 17.93 -8.69
N ASN A 426 -17.49 18.44 -7.88
CA ASN A 426 -18.95 18.32 -8.08
C ASN A 426 -19.48 16.88 -8.18
N GLU A 427 -18.82 15.91 -7.57
CA GLU A 427 -19.30 14.54 -7.56
C GLU A 427 -20.53 14.38 -6.65
N GLU A 428 -21.54 13.68 -7.18
CA GLU A 428 -22.67 13.20 -6.39
C GLU A 428 -22.38 11.78 -5.92
N VAL A 429 -22.53 11.55 -4.62
CA VAL A 429 -22.25 10.26 -3.98
C VAL A 429 -23.35 9.90 -3.00
N GLU A 430 -23.64 8.62 -2.88
CA GLU A 430 -24.50 8.03 -1.85
C GLU A 430 -23.64 7.73 -0.61
N ILE A 431 -24.01 8.29 0.54
CA ILE A 431 -23.44 7.94 1.84
C ILE A 431 -24.36 6.93 2.51
N GLN A 432 -23.80 5.85 3.03
CA GLN A 432 -24.49 4.94 3.95
C GLN A 432 -24.07 5.24 5.38
N HIS A 433 -25.00 5.66 6.23
CA HIS A 433 -24.72 5.98 7.63
C HIS A 433 -24.54 4.71 8.47
N SER A 434 -23.51 4.67 9.33
CA SER A 434 -23.20 3.52 10.19
C SER A 434 -24.26 3.24 11.26
N SER A 435 -24.96 4.28 11.71
CA SER A 435 -25.90 4.22 12.84
C SER A 435 -27.23 3.55 12.50
N ASN A 436 -27.70 3.69 11.26
CA ASN A 436 -29.04 3.26 10.86
C ASN A 436 -29.13 2.64 9.45
N ASN A 437 -28.00 2.44 8.75
CA ASN A 437 -27.96 2.00 7.36
C ASN A 437 -28.76 2.88 6.38
N GLU A 438 -29.14 4.11 6.78
CA GLU A 438 -29.79 5.03 5.86
C GLU A 438 -28.82 5.47 4.77
N LYS A 439 -29.36 5.53 3.56
CA LYS A 439 -28.67 6.01 2.38
C LYS A 439 -29.07 7.44 2.10
N GLU A 440 -28.09 8.29 1.83
CA GLU A 440 -28.31 9.69 1.54
C GLU A 440 -27.46 10.14 0.36
N MET A 441 -28.11 10.73 -0.65
CA MET A 441 -27.40 11.37 -1.75
C MET A 441 -26.83 12.72 -1.31
N VAL A 442 -25.53 12.91 -1.53
CA VAL A 442 -24.81 14.14 -1.20
C VAL A 442 -23.96 14.61 -2.37
N ILE A 443 -23.58 15.89 -2.34
CA ILE A 443 -22.65 16.51 -3.29
C ILE A 443 -21.35 16.83 -2.55
N ILE A 444 -20.21 16.42 -3.10
CA ILE A 444 -18.89 16.74 -2.55
C ILE A 444 -18.59 18.23 -2.76
N LYS A 445 -18.21 18.92 -1.68
CA LYS A 445 -17.87 20.35 -1.68
C LYS A 445 -16.37 20.64 -1.55
N GLY A 446 -15.60 19.67 -1.08
CA GLY A 446 -14.16 19.79 -0.89
C GLY A 446 -13.77 19.25 0.47
N LEU A 447 -12.86 19.95 1.16
CA LEU A 447 -12.40 19.65 2.50
C LEU A 447 -12.86 20.70 3.51
N ASP A 448 -13.14 20.27 4.73
CA ASP A 448 -13.38 21.14 5.86
C ASP A 448 -12.07 21.74 6.42
N GLU A 449 -12.18 22.50 7.51
CA GLU A 449 -11.05 23.19 8.11
C GLU A 449 -9.97 22.25 8.69
N TYR A 450 -10.32 20.97 8.92
CA TYR A 450 -9.47 19.90 9.44
C TYR A 450 -9.09 18.88 8.36
N GLY A 451 -9.38 19.14 7.08
CA GLY A 451 -9.00 18.24 5.99
C GLY A 451 -9.90 17.00 5.82
N TYR A 452 -11.05 16.95 6.48
CA TYR A 452 -12.07 15.92 6.25
C TYR A 452 -12.95 16.27 5.06
N LEU A 453 -13.55 15.25 4.44
CA LEU A 453 -14.39 15.44 3.25
C LEU A 453 -15.67 16.18 3.62
N GLN A 454 -15.86 17.37 3.07
CA GLN A 454 -17.07 18.17 3.26
C GLN A 454 -18.10 17.87 2.17
N VAL A 455 -19.32 17.55 2.59
CA VAL A 455 -20.42 17.16 1.69
C VAL A 455 -21.69 17.95 1.99
N GLN A 456 -22.57 18.07 1.00
CA GLN A 456 -23.89 18.71 1.13
C GLN A 456 -25.01 17.71 0.82
N SER A 457 -25.94 17.53 1.74
CA SER A 457 -27.14 16.71 1.53
C SER A 457 -28.03 17.25 0.42
N LYS A 458 -28.45 16.40 -0.52
CA LYS A 458 -29.47 16.75 -1.53
C LYS A 458 -30.88 16.77 -0.94
N LYS A 459 -31.11 16.16 0.23
CA LYS A 459 -32.43 16.07 0.88
C LYS A 459 -32.80 17.37 1.61
N ASN A 460 -31.86 17.95 2.35
CA ASN A 460 -32.12 19.11 3.22
C ASN A 460 -31.12 20.26 3.05
N GLY A 461 -30.12 20.13 2.16
CA GLY A 461 -29.11 21.16 1.91
C GLY A 461 -28.06 21.31 3.01
N LYS A 462 -28.12 20.51 4.09
CA LYS A 462 -27.19 20.58 5.22
C LYS A 462 -25.79 20.17 4.79
N VAL A 463 -24.80 20.94 5.23
CA VAL A 463 -23.37 20.65 5.04
C VAL A 463 -22.84 19.94 6.30
N PHE A 464 -22.05 18.88 6.10
CA PHE A 464 -21.40 18.14 7.18
C PHE A 464 -20.11 17.48 6.69
N SER A 465 -19.27 17.04 7.64
CA SER A 465 -18.00 16.39 7.36
C SER A 465 -18.12 14.86 7.42
N VAL A 466 -17.39 14.18 6.54
CA VAL A 466 -17.23 12.73 6.50
C VAL A 466 -15.79 12.42 6.87
N HIS A 467 -15.62 11.62 7.92
CA HIS A 467 -14.30 11.23 8.41
C HIS A 467 -13.72 10.06 7.58
N ASP A 468 -12.42 9.84 7.72
CA ASP A 468 -11.69 8.77 7.04
C ASP A 468 -11.53 7.51 7.93
N ASP A 469 -12.45 7.33 8.88
CA ASP A 469 -12.52 6.35 9.98
C ASP A 469 -12.77 4.89 9.53
N GLY A 470 -12.11 4.49 8.44
CA GLY A 470 -12.29 3.20 7.81
C GLY A 470 -13.41 3.19 6.79
N ASN A 471 -13.97 4.34 6.40
CA ASN A 471 -14.91 4.39 5.28
C ASN A 471 -14.27 3.83 3.99
N THR A 472 -15.00 2.94 3.32
CA THR A 472 -14.71 2.51 1.95
C THR A 472 -15.30 3.53 1.00
N PHE A 473 -14.43 4.22 0.28
CA PHE A 473 -14.78 5.15 -0.78
C PHE A 473 -14.71 4.41 -2.12
N ASP A 474 -15.87 3.94 -2.59
CA ASP A 474 -16.05 3.46 -3.96
C ASP A 474 -16.69 4.59 -4.79
N MET A 475 -15.94 5.69 -4.94
CA MET A 475 -16.40 6.89 -5.64
C MET A 475 -16.71 6.62 -7.12
N MET A 476 -16.15 5.56 -7.70
CA MET A 476 -16.46 5.13 -9.07
C MET A 476 -17.89 4.58 -9.21
N LYS A 477 -18.46 4.09 -8.11
CA LYS A 477 -19.89 3.77 -7.99
C LYS A 477 -20.68 4.88 -7.31
N GLY A 478 -20.04 6.02 -7.04
CA GLY A 478 -20.59 7.11 -6.26
C GLY A 478 -21.01 6.67 -4.86
N LEU A 479 -20.22 5.86 -4.15
CA LEU A 479 -20.61 5.31 -2.84
C LEU A 479 -19.54 5.54 -1.75
N ILE A 480 -19.99 5.99 -0.59
CA ILE A 480 -19.21 6.11 0.64
C ILE A 480 -19.90 5.30 1.73
N ARG A 481 -19.18 4.38 2.37
CA ARG A 481 -19.74 3.57 3.46
C ARG A 481 -18.72 3.23 4.54
N PRO A 482 -19.13 2.99 5.78
CA PRO A 482 -18.30 2.40 6.82
C PRO A 482 -17.79 1.03 6.40
N LYS A 483 -16.50 0.75 6.59
CA LYS A 483 -16.00 -0.63 6.50
C LYS A 483 -16.51 -1.39 7.72
N ILE A 484 -17.40 -2.34 7.48
CA ILE A 484 -17.87 -3.28 8.50
C ILE A 484 -16.68 -4.18 8.83
N ARG A 485 -16.15 -4.06 10.05
CA ARG A 485 -15.20 -5.03 10.60
C ARG A 485 -15.93 -6.32 10.95
#